data_AF-A0A1M6JG26-F1
#
_entry.id   AF-A0A1M6JG26-F1
#
_cell.length_a   1.000
_cell.length_b   1.000
_cell.length_c   1.000
_cell.angle_alpha   90.00
_cell.angle_beta   90.00
_cell.angle_gamma   90.00
#
_symmetry.space_group_name_H-M   'P 1'
#
loop_
_entity.id
_entity.type
_entity.pdbx_description
1 polymer ?
#
loop_
_entity_poly.entity_id
_entity_poly.type
_entity_poly.pdbx_seq_one_letter_code
_entity_poly.pdbx_strand_id
1 'polypeptide(L)'
;MKRFVKVLSLALATVVAVSVFTVNSCAMSAEGEAHRRDLTAEEIQTIRTIFYPEQYAKMYPDVVKELGDDPTTLYTHFITFGIWEQRQPSTYFNVDAYASRNYDLQPIYGDDIVGYYMYYCTHQKEQAWRPVPTKEGALWANANVYSVYDFVKGQQFAKKGAIPVMTPNSHPGVEIK
;
A
#
# COMPACT_ATOMS: atom_id res chain seq x y z
N MET A 1 -14.95 -47.92 43.90
CA MET A 1 -14.66 -46.49 44.09
C MET A 1 -13.42 -46.11 43.28
N LYS A 2 -13.56 -45.08 42.43
CA LYS A 2 -12.57 -44.25 41.73
C LYS A 2 -11.48 -44.91 40.85
N ARG A 3 -11.67 -44.70 39.53
CA ARG A 3 -10.75 -44.86 38.41
C ARG A 3 -9.55 -43.91 38.54
N PHE A 4 -8.34 -44.37 38.25
CA PHE A 4 -7.19 -43.51 37.96
C PHE A 4 -6.76 -43.78 36.51
N VAL A 5 -7.22 -42.93 35.59
CA VAL A 5 -6.71 -42.86 34.22
C VAL A 5 -5.48 -41.97 34.26
N LYS A 6 -4.31 -42.51 33.89
CA LYS A 6 -3.11 -41.72 33.63
C LYS A 6 -3.37 -40.92 32.35
N VAL A 7 -3.60 -39.61 32.50
CA VAL A 7 -3.69 -38.67 31.38
C VAL A 7 -2.29 -38.54 30.81
N LEU A 8 -2.08 -39.13 29.64
CA LEU A 8 -0.90 -38.92 28.81
C LEU A 8 -0.92 -37.45 28.40
N SER A 9 0.04 -36.69 28.91
CA SER A 9 0.16 -35.25 28.72
C SER A 9 0.27 -34.90 27.24
N LEU A 10 -0.68 -34.07 26.79
CA LEU A 10 -0.62 -33.31 25.56
C LEU A 10 0.62 -32.42 25.60
N ALA A 11 1.72 -32.86 24.99
CA ALA A 11 2.86 -31.98 24.74
C ALA A 11 2.44 -31.00 23.64
N LEU A 12 1.95 -29.84 24.08
CA LEU A 12 1.68 -28.67 23.27
C LEU A 12 2.91 -28.41 22.40
N ALA A 13 2.73 -28.53 21.09
CA ALA A 13 3.79 -28.36 20.10
C ALA A 13 4.47 -27.01 20.34
N THR A 14 5.72 -27.11 20.77
CA THR A 14 6.84 -26.22 20.53
C THR A 14 6.44 -24.86 19.99
N VAL A 15 6.48 -23.88 20.89
CA VAL A 15 6.64 -22.45 20.63
C VAL A 15 7.53 -22.29 19.39
N VAL A 16 6.91 -21.96 18.24
CA VAL A 16 7.65 -21.37 17.14
C VAL A 16 8.08 -20.03 17.69
N ALA A 17 9.30 -19.99 18.20
CA ALA A 17 10.03 -18.76 18.38
C ALA A 17 10.04 -18.13 16.98
N VAL A 18 9.07 -17.25 16.73
CA VAL A 18 9.18 -16.23 15.70
C VAL A 18 10.41 -15.47 16.17
N SER A 19 11.57 -15.90 15.69
CA SER A 19 12.79 -15.14 15.78
C SER A 19 12.40 -13.82 15.15
N VAL A 20 12.23 -12.83 16.00
CA VAL A 20 12.01 -11.46 15.61
C VAL A 20 13.29 -11.12 14.85
N PHE A 21 13.27 -11.37 13.54
CA PHE A 21 14.07 -10.64 12.60
C PHE A 21 13.62 -9.20 12.84
N THR A 22 14.29 -8.58 13.81
CA THR A 22 14.44 -7.14 13.91
C THR A 22 15.27 -6.75 12.71
N VAL A 23 14.67 -6.89 11.53
CA VAL A 23 15.07 -6.07 10.39
C VAL A 23 14.71 -4.66 10.84
N ASN A 24 15.73 -3.95 11.32
CA ASN A 24 15.80 -2.52 11.09
C ASN A 24 15.81 -2.31 9.57
N SER A 25 14.70 -2.53 8.88
CA SER A 25 14.50 -2.03 7.52
C SER A 25 13.88 -0.66 7.69
N CYS A 26 14.74 0.36 7.75
CA CYS A 26 14.48 1.81 7.75
C CYS A 26 13.11 2.23 8.30
N ALA A 27 13.06 2.75 9.53
CA ALA A 27 11.83 3.15 10.23
C ALA A 27 10.79 3.79 9.29
N MET A 28 9.71 3.05 9.04
CA MET A 28 8.49 3.54 8.41
C MET A 28 8.05 4.85 9.10
N SER A 29 7.43 5.77 8.35
CA SER A 29 6.96 7.02 8.94
C SER A 29 5.97 6.74 10.08
N ALA A 30 5.95 7.61 11.11
CA ALA A 30 4.99 7.49 12.21
C ALA A 30 3.54 7.48 11.72
N GLU A 31 3.26 8.16 10.60
CA GLU A 31 1.95 8.15 9.95
C GLU A 31 1.65 6.78 9.33
N GLY A 32 2.60 6.16 8.62
CA GLY A 32 2.44 4.79 8.11
C GLY A 32 2.24 3.77 9.23
N GLU A 33 2.94 3.93 10.35
CA GLU A 33 2.77 3.06 11.52
C GLU A 33 1.38 3.17 12.15
N ALA A 34 0.80 4.38 12.20
CA ALA A 34 -0.54 4.60 12.73
C ALA A 34 -1.65 3.91 11.90
N HIS A 35 -1.43 3.73 10.60
CA HIS A 35 -2.40 3.09 9.69
C HIS A 35 -2.17 1.60 9.50
N ARG A 36 -1.00 1.08 9.91
CA ARG A 36 -0.63 -0.33 9.70
C ARG A 36 -1.57 -1.28 10.41
N ARG A 37 -2.00 -2.31 9.66
CA ARG A 37 -2.72 -3.48 10.19
C ARG A 37 -2.27 -4.75 9.47
N ASP A 38 -2.66 -5.89 10.03
CA ASP A 38 -2.51 -7.16 9.34
C ASP A 38 -3.46 -7.22 8.14
N LEU A 39 -2.94 -7.69 7.01
CA LEU A 39 -3.70 -7.91 5.79
C LEU A 39 -4.31 -9.33 5.80
N THR A 40 -5.50 -9.48 5.26
CA THR A 40 -6.11 -10.80 5.09
C THR A 40 -5.44 -11.57 3.95
N ALA A 41 -5.62 -12.89 3.92
CA ALA A 41 -5.09 -13.72 2.83
C ALA A 41 -5.65 -13.32 1.46
N GLU A 42 -6.93 -12.90 1.42
CA GLU A 42 -7.60 -12.40 0.22
C GLU A 42 -6.98 -11.09 -0.25
N GLU A 43 -6.71 -10.16 0.66
CA GLU A 43 -6.07 -8.88 0.34
C GLU A 43 -4.66 -9.11 -0.22
N ILE A 44 -3.87 -9.96 0.44
CA ILE A 44 -2.53 -10.33 -0.02
C ILE A 44 -2.61 -10.97 -1.42
N GLN A 45 -3.52 -11.90 -1.68
CA GLN A 45 -3.57 -12.53 -3.00
C GLN A 45 -4.06 -11.55 -4.08
N THR A 46 -4.99 -10.66 -3.73
CA THR A 46 -5.58 -9.69 -4.67
C THR A 46 -4.56 -8.62 -5.06
N ILE A 47 -3.82 -8.07 -4.10
CA ILE A 47 -2.78 -7.05 -4.35
C ILE A 47 -1.63 -7.63 -5.17
N ARG A 48 -1.33 -8.93 -5.04
CA ARG A 48 -0.30 -9.62 -5.85
C ARG A 48 -0.54 -9.49 -7.36
N THR A 49 -1.80 -9.34 -7.79
CA THR A 49 -2.16 -9.26 -9.22
C THR A 49 -1.63 -8.01 -9.93
N ILE A 50 -1.31 -6.95 -9.18
CA ILE A 50 -0.82 -5.67 -9.70
C ILE A 50 0.64 -5.40 -9.31
N PHE A 51 1.30 -6.36 -8.66
CA PHE A 51 2.68 -6.26 -8.22
C PHE A 51 3.65 -6.82 -9.25
N TYR A 52 4.59 -5.99 -9.70
CA TYR A 52 5.58 -6.35 -10.71
C TYR A 52 6.98 -6.21 -10.09
N PRO A 53 7.64 -7.33 -9.71
CA PRO A 53 8.86 -7.31 -8.89
C PRO A 53 10.00 -6.53 -9.56
N GLU A 54 10.20 -6.70 -10.87
CA GLU A 54 11.25 -5.99 -11.62
C GLU A 54 11.03 -4.47 -11.62
N GLN A 55 9.76 -4.02 -11.70
CA GLN A 55 9.43 -2.61 -11.64
C GLN A 55 9.58 -2.06 -10.23
N TYR A 56 9.15 -2.83 -9.22
CA TYR A 56 9.29 -2.46 -7.81
C TYR A 56 10.77 -2.31 -7.44
N ALA A 57 11.61 -3.26 -7.83
CA ALA A 57 13.07 -3.20 -7.64
C ALA A 57 13.68 -1.94 -8.25
N LYS A 58 13.24 -1.57 -9.46
CA LYS A 58 13.71 -0.36 -10.15
C LYS A 58 13.25 0.93 -9.48
N MET A 59 12.03 0.98 -8.96
CA MET A 59 11.49 2.15 -8.26
C MET A 59 12.11 2.34 -6.87
N TYR A 60 12.51 1.25 -6.21
CA TYR A 60 12.96 1.25 -4.82
C TYR A 60 14.34 0.58 -4.68
N PRO A 61 15.41 1.22 -5.19
CA PRO A 61 16.77 0.69 -5.08
C PRO A 61 17.25 0.60 -3.62
N ASP A 62 16.66 1.36 -2.71
CA ASP A 62 16.87 1.27 -1.27
C ASP A 62 16.44 -0.10 -0.72
N VAL A 63 15.28 -0.62 -1.16
CA VAL A 63 14.80 -1.95 -0.75
C VAL A 63 15.69 -3.04 -1.32
N VAL A 64 16.08 -2.92 -2.61
CA VAL A 64 16.97 -3.89 -3.27
C VAL A 64 18.33 -3.94 -2.60
N LYS A 65 18.86 -2.79 -2.18
CA LYS A 65 20.14 -2.71 -1.49
C LYS A 65 20.15 -3.50 -0.19
N GLU A 66 19.06 -3.46 0.59
CA GLU A 66 18.99 -4.08 1.91
C GLU A 66 18.48 -5.53 1.87
N LEU A 67 17.58 -5.87 0.94
CA LEU A 67 16.90 -7.17 0.90
C LEU A 67 17.24 -8.04 -0.32
N GLY A 68 17.93 -7.48 -1.32
CA GLY A 68 18.16 -8.12 -2.61
C GLY A 68 16.98 -7.96 -3.58
N ASP A 69 17.05 -8.65 -4.71
CA ASP A 69 16.10 -8.54 -5.83
C ASP A 69 15.18 -9.76 -6.00
N ASP A 70 15.15 -10.67 -5.01
CA ASP A 70 14.26 -11.84 -5.03
C ASP A 70 12.78 -11.40 -5.08
N PRO A 71 12.00 -11.84 -6.09
CA PRO A 71 10.62 -11.41 -6.26
C PRO A 71 9.70 -11.67 -5.06
N THR A 72 9.92 -12.77 -4.33
CA THR A 72 9.10 -13.11 -3.16
C THR A 72 9.43 -12.17 -2.01
N THR A 73 10.71 -11.92 -1.78
CA THR A 73 11.22 -11.00 -0.76
C THR A 73 10.73 -9.57 -0.99
N LEU A 74 10.79 -9.08 -2.23
CA LEU A 74 10.28 -7.75 -2.58
C LEU A 74 8.76 -7.66 -2.39
N TYR A 75 8.03 -8.72 -2.72
CA TYR A 75 6.60 -8.76 -2.48
C TYR A 75 6.27 -8.75 -0.98
N THR A 76 6.98 -9.55 -0.20
CA THR A 76 6.85 -9.58 1.26
C THR A 76 7.11 -8.19 1.84
N HIS A 77 8.18 -7.51 1.43
CA HIS A 77 8.44 -6.13 1.84
C HIS A 77 7.29 -5.20 1.49
N PHE A 78 6.75 -5.31 0.27
CA PHE A 78 5.66 -4.45 -0.17
C PHE A 78 4.41 -4.60 0.71
N ILE A 79 4.00 -5.82 1.03
CA ILE A 79 2.79 -6.05 1.84
C ILE A 79 3.00 -5.80 3.35
N THR A 80 4.23 -5.91 3.86
CA THR A 80 4.52 -5.69 5.29
C THR A 80 4.87 -4.24 5.61
N PHE A 81 5.52 -3.52 4.68
CA PHE A 81 5.99 -2.14 4.87
C PHE A 81 5.55 -1.22 3.72
N GLY A 82 5.76 -1.64 2.48
CA GLY A 82 5.61 -0.76 1.32
C GLY A 82 4.22 -0.13 1.16
N ILE A 83 3.14 -0.85 1.43
CA ILE A 83 1.77 -0.29 1.42
C ILE A 83 1.67 0.88 2.42
N TRP A 84 2.14 0.68 3.65
CA TRP A 84 2.05 1.68 4.72
C TRP A 84 3.01 2.86 4.54
N GLU A 85 4.07 2.66 3.76
CA GLU A 85 4.95 3.73 3.28
C GLU A 85 4.41 4.43 2.02
N GLN A 86 3.21 4.09 1.54
CA GLN A 86 2.62 4.59 0.30
C GLN A 86 3.54 4.35 -0.92
N ARG A 87 4.27 3.23 -0.93
CA ARG A 87 5.04 2.75 -2.09
C ARG A 87 4.10 2.11 -3.12
N GLN A 88 4.59 1.99 -4.34
CA GLN A 88 3.78 1.61 -5.50
C GLN A 88 4.17 0.22 -6.00
N PRO A 89 3.20 -0.67 -6.28
CA PRO A 89 3.47 -2.04 -6.68
C PRO A 89 4.07 -2.15 -8.09
N SER A 90 3.89 -1.10 -8.91
CA SER A 90 4.31 -1.05 -10.32
C SER A 90 4.27 0.38 -10.86
N THR A 91 4.78 0.60 -12.06
CA THR A 91 4.67 1.89 -12.76
C THR A 91 3.27 2.14 -13.31
N TYR A 92 2.38 1.14 -13.26
CA TYR A 92 1.02 1.25 -13.77
C TYR A 92 0.03 1.77 -12.73
N PHE A 93 0.41 1.81 -11.46
CA PHE A 93 -0.49 2.20 -10.37
C PHE A 93 0.22 3.04 -9.32
N ASN A 94 -0.39 4.16 -8.97
CA ASN A 94 -0.01 5.04 -7.88
C ASN A 94 -1.23 5.28 -6.98
N VAL A 95 -1.17 4.81 -5.73
CA VAL A 95 -2.33 4.83 -4.82
C VAL A 95 -2.77 6.24 -4.45
N ASP A 96 -1.84 7.16 -4.24
CA ASP A 96 -2.12 8.58 -3.94
C ASP A 96 -2.85 9.26 -5.10
N ALA A 97 -2.34 9.05 -6.32
CA ALA A 97 -2.93 9.60 -7.54
C ALA A 97 -4.31 8.98 -7.81
N TYR A 98 -4.47 7.67 -7.52
CA TYR A 98 -5.73 6.98 -7.65
C TYR A 98 -6.78 7.53 -6.67
N ALA A 99 -6.43 7.61 -5.38
CA ALA A 99 -7.31 8.16 -4.35
C ALA A 99 -7.69 9.61 -4.63
N SER A 100 -6.71 10.44 -5.02
CA SER A 100 -6.91 11.87 -5.28
C SER A 100 -7.83 12.17 -6.45
N ARG A 101 -7.95 11.25 -7.42
CA ARG A 101 -8.69 11.48 -8.68
C ARG A 101 -10.01 10.71 -8.76
N ASN A 102 -10.26 9.76 -7.86
CA ASN A 102 -11.52 9.04 -7.77
C ASN A 102 -12.35 9.59 -6.60
N TYR A 103 -13.00 10.74 -6.83
CA TYR A 103 -13.74 11.48 -5.80
C TYR A 103 -14.91 10.70 -5.18
N ASP A 104 -15.44 9.71 -5.89
CA ASP A 104 -16.48 8.79 -5.43
C ASP A 104 -15.95 7.82 -4.36
N LEU A 105 -14.67 7.46 -4.42
CA LEU A 105 -14.03 6.51 -3.50
C LEU A 105 -13.56 7.18 -2.21
N GLN A 106 -13.27 8.48 -2.23
CA GLN A 106 -12.80 9.26 -1.07
C GLN A 106 -13.72 9.16 0.15
N PRO A 107 -15.04 9.42 0.05
CA PRO A 107 -15.91 9.28 1.22
C PRO A 107 -16.08 7.83 1.69
N ILE A 108 -15.80 6.84 0.83
CA ILE A 108 -15.93 5.41 1.16
C ILE A 108 -14.72 4.94 1.97
N TYR A 109 -13.52 5.20 1.46
CA TYR A 109 -12.27 4.68 2.03
C TYR A 109 -11.57 5.68 2.93
N GLY A 110 -11.63 6.98 2.64
CA GLY A 110 -10.89 7.97 3.41
C GLY A 110 -9.39 7.67 3.36
N ASP A 111 -8.81 7.44 4.53
CA ASP A 111 -7.41 7.08 4.80
C ASP A 111 -7.13 5.56 4.73
N ASP A 112 -8.14 4.74 4.43
CA ASP A 112 -7.97 3.29 4.21
C ASP A 112 -7.27 3.00 2.88
N ILE A 113 -5.94 3.02 2.93
CA ILE A 113 -5.09 2.78 1.76
C ILE A 113 -5.33 1.42 1.10
N VAL A 114 -5.61 0.39 1.90
CA VAL A 114 -5.85 -0.97 1.39
C VAL A 114 -7.13 -1.01 0.58
N GLY A 115 -8.16 -0.25 0.99
CA GLY A 115 -9.41 -0.08 0.25
C GLY A 115 -9.18 0.36 -1.21
N TYR A 116 -8.29 1.31 -1.45
CA TYR A 116 -7.97 1.77 -2.81
C TYR A 116 -7.26 0.72 -3.67
N TYR A 117 -6.29 0.00 -3.11
CA TYR A 117 -5.65 -1.13 -3.81
C TYR A 117 -6.66 -2.20 -4.17
N MET A 118 -7.48 -2.61 -3.21
CA MET A 118 -8.50 -3.63 -3.39
C MET A 118 -9.53 -3.23 -4.44
N TYR A 119 -9.99 -1.98 -4.41
CA TYR A 119 -10.93 -1.48 -5.40
C TYR A 119 -10.34 -1.54 -6.81
N TYR A 120 -9.11 -1.05 -6.98
CA TYR A 120 -8.40 -1.11 -8.26
C TYR A 120 -8.29 -2.54 -8.79
N CYS A 121 -7.85 -3.49 -7.95
CA CYS A 121 -7.70 -4.89 -8.33
C CYS A 121 -9.03 -5.57 -8.69
N THR A 122 -10.11 -5.28 -7.96
CA THR A 122 -11.38 -6.01 -8.08
C THR A 122 -12.36 -5.42 -9.10
N HIS A 123 -12.26 -4.12 -9.38
CA HIS A 123 -13.17 -3.40 -10.29
C HIS A 123 -12.53 -3.11 -11.66
N GLN A 124 -11.84 -4.10 -12.25
CA GLN A 124 -11.09 -3.94 -13.51
C GLN A 124 -11.94 -3.40 -14.67
N LYS A 125 -13.23 -3.77 -14.74
CA LYS A 125 -14.16 -3.28 -15.77
C LYS A 125 -14.39 -1.77 -15.68
N GLU A 126 -14.32 -1.19 -14.49
CA GLU A 126 -14.49 0.25 -14.30
C GLU A 126 -13.21 1.03 -14.60
N GLN A 127 -12.05 0.38 -14.53
CA GLN A 127 -10.77 1.05 -14.78
C GLN A 127 -10.64 1.59 -16.21
N ALA A 128 -11.49 1.12 -17.14
CA ALA A 128 -11.53 1.63 -18.52
C ALA A 128 -11.98 3.08 -18.64
N TRP A 129 -12.83 3.57 -17.73
CA TRP A 129 -13.33 4.95 -17.74
C TRP A 129 -12.89 5.77 -16.53
N ARG A 130 -12.21 5.14 -15.55
CA ARG A 130 -11.59 5.84 -14.43
C ARG A 130 -10.31 6.57 -14.87
N PRO A 131 -9.90 7.59 -14.10
CA PRO A 131 -8.67 8.31 -14.41
C PRO A 131 -7.44 7.42 -14.36
N VAL A 132 -6.49 7.64 -15.28
CA VAL A 132 -5.22 6.88 -15.31
C VAL A 132 -4.54 6.95 -13.94
N PRO A 133 -4.31 5.81 -13.27
CA PRO A 133 -3.90 5.76 -11.87
C PRO A 133 -2.39 5.99 -11.71
N THR A 134 -1.82 7.00 -12.37
CA THR A 134 -0.39 7.31 -12.30
C THR A 134 -0.17 8.79 -11.99
N LYS A 135 1.02 9.13 -11.49
CA LYS A 135 1.38 10.53 -11.25
C LYS A 135 1.38 11.33 -12.55
N GLU A 136 1.89 10.75 -13.62
CA GLU A 136 1.88 11.33 -14.96
C GLU A 136 0.44 11.61 -15.40
N GLY A 137 -0.47 10.64 -15.22
CA GLY A 137 -1.89 10.80 -15.53
C GLY A 137 -2.56 11.94 -14.75
N ALA A 138 -2.13 12.18 -13.51
CA ALA A 138 -2.59 13.31 -12.69
C ALA A 138 -2.03 14.65 -13.20
N LEU A 139 -0.75 14.70 -13.57
CA LEU A 139 -0.12 15.89 -14.15
C LEU A 139 -0.80 16.32 -15.45
N TRP A 140 -1.03 15.38 -16.37
CA TRP A 140 -1.73 15.64 -17.64
C TRP A 140 -3.17 16.12 -17.44
N ALA A 141 -3.80 15.76 -16.32
CA ALA A 141 -5.14 16.20 -15.96
C ALA A 141 -5.16 17.47 -15.11
N ASN A 142 -4.01 18.13 -14.90
CA ASN A 142 -3.87 19.32 -14.07
C ASN A 142 -4.44 19.10 -12.65
N ALA A 143 -4.22 17.90 -12.08
CA ALA A 143 -4.75 17.51 -10.78
C ALA A 143 -3.67 17.55 -9.68
N ASN A 144 -4.06 18.04 -8.50
CA ASN A 144 -3.27 17.85 -7.28
C ASN A 144 -3.38 16.39 -6.82
N VAL A 145 -2.27 15.85 -6.33
CA VAL A 145 -2.21 14.55 -5.66
C VAL A 145 -1.87 14.76 -4.20
N TYR A 146 -2.66 14.17 -3.32
CA TYR A 146 -2.49 14.17 -1.87
C TYR A 146 -2.11 12.77 -1.39
N SER A 147 -1.47 12.70 -0.24
CA SER A 147 -1.27 11.45 0.51
C SER A 147 -2.64 10.82 0.77
N VAL A 148 -2.76 9.49 0.72
CA VAL A 148 -4.00 8.82 1.12
C VAL A 148 -4.38 9.19 2.57
N TYR A 149 -3.38 9.37 3.42
CA TYR A 149 -3.56 9.75 4.84
C TYR A 149 -4.04 11.20 5.05
N ASP A 150 -4.19 11.97 3.97
CA ASP A 150 -4.85 13.28 4.01
C ASP A 150 -6.37 13.20 3.82
N PHE A 151 -6.92 12.05 3.41
CA PHE A 151 -8.37 11.90 3.27
C PHE A 151 -9.03 11.51 4.58
N VAL A 152 -10.33 11.81 4.69
CA VAL A 152 -11.14 11.49 5.88
C VAL A 152 -12.39 10.77 5.42
N LYS A 153 -12.67 9.61 6.02
CA LYS A 153 -13.86 8.82 5.69
C LYS A 153 -15.14 9.65 5.86
N GLY A 154 -16.04 9.54 4.88
CA GLY A 154 -17.27 10.34 4.79
C GLY A 154 -17.08 11.76 4.23
N GLN A 155 -15.85 12.19 3.92
CA GLN A 155 -15.59 13.47 3.28
C GLN A 155 -15.16 13.28 1.83
N GLN A 156 -15.58 14.24 1.00
CA GLN A 156 -15.01 14.42 -0.33
C GLN A 156 -13.88 15.44 -0.20
N PHE A 157 -12.78 15.20 -0.92
CA PHE A 157 -11.53 15.97 -0.87
C PHE A 157 -10.66 15.73 0.37
N ALA A 158 -9.38 16.11 0.25
CA ALA A 158 -8.42 16.03 1.34
C ALA A 158 -8.80 16.97 2.50
N LYS A 159 -8.38 16.62 3.72
CA LYS A 159 -8.60 17.40 4.93
C LYS A 159 -8.11 18.82 4.76
N LYS A 160 -8.81 19.78 5.37
CA LYS A 160 -8.47 21.20 5.28
C LYS A 160 -7.02 21.43 5.74
N GLY A 161 -6.22 22.05 4.87
CA GLY A 161 -4.81 22.33 5.14
C GLY A 161 -3.83 21.22 4.74
N ALA A 162 -4.31 20.11 4.17
CA ALA A 162 -3.44 19.12 3.55
C ALA A 162 -2.59 19.75 2.43
N ILE A 163 -1.32 19.35 2.38
CA ILE A 163 -0.38 19.82 1.37
C ILE A 163 -0.27 18.72 0.32
N PRO A 164 -0.51 19.02 -0.97
CA PRO A 164 -0.40 18.00 -2.01
C PRO A 164 1.04 17.50 -2.14
N VAL A 165 1.21 16.19 -2.22
CA VAL A 165 2.48 15.53 -2.51
C VAL A 165 2.95 15.78 -3.94
N MET A 166 2.04 16.22 -4.83
CA MET A 166 2.35 16.68 -6.17
C MET A 166 1.33 17.70 -6.66
N THR A 167 1.82 18.76 -7.30
CA THR A 167 0.98 19.79 -7.94
C THR A 167 1.17 19.79 -9.45
N PRO A 168 0.22 20.33 -10.23
CA PRO A 168 0.32 20.42 -11.69
C PRO A 168 1.51 21.22 -12.22
N ASN A 169 2.03 22.15 -11.41
CA ASN A 169 3.18 22.99 -11.78
C ASN A 169 4.48 22.18 -11.92
N SER A 170 4.47 20.88 -11.60
CA SER A 170 5.57 19.95 -11.78
C SER A 170 5.60 19.26 -13.17
N HIS A 171 4.91 19.81 -14.18
CA HIS A 171 4.80 19.16 -15.51
C HIS A 171 6.17 19.09 -16.22
N PRO A 172 6.67 17.89 -16.59
CA PRO A 172 7.84 17.77 -17.46
C PRO A 172 7.44 18.25 -18.87
N GLY A 173 7.73 19.51 -19.20
CA GLY A 173 7.45 20.08 -20.52
C GLY A 173 6.85 21.48 -20.54
N VAL A 174 6.52 22.07 -19.38
CA VAL A 174 6.06 23.48 -19.31
C VAL A 174 7.10 24.30 -18.55
N GLU A 175 7.97 25.00 -19.29
CA GLU A 175 8.74 26.09 -18.70
C GLU A 175 7.75 27.20 -18.34
N ILE A 176 7.60 27.46 -17.03
CA ILE A 176 6.90 28.63 -16.54
C ILE A 176 7.78 29.83 -16.90
N LYS A 177 7.37 30.60 -17.91
CA LYS A 177 8.00 31.87 -18.29
C LYS A 177 7.64 32.98 -17.31
#